data_AF-A0A1I1Z012-F1
#
_entry.id   AF-A0A1I1Z012-F1
#
_cell.length_a   1.000
_cell.length_b   1.000
_cell.length_c   1.000
_cell.angle_alpha   90.00
_cell.angle_beta   90.00
_cell.angle_gamma   90.00
#
_symmetry.space_group_name_H-M   'P 1'
#
loop_
_entity.id
_entity.type
_entity.pdbx_description
1 polymer ?
#
loop_
_entity_poly.entity_id
_entity_poly.type
_entity_poly.pdbx_seq_one_letter_code
_entity_poly.pdbx_strand_id
1 'polypeptide(L)'
;MKNIKQITALKTFPVRHPVLRAKKPIESCHFDRDPLETTVHSELYDSDNLLGEVSFFEAKNNSFIIEKQFQIRKISVLEQH
;
A
#
# COMPACT_ATOMS: atom_id res chain seq x y z
N MET A 1 19.69 -6.92 -2.93
CA MET A 1 18.80 -8.11 -3.01
C MET A 1 17.39 -7.63 -2.77
N LYS A 2 16.44 -7.95 -3.65
CA LYS A 2 15.05 -7.50 -3.51
C LYS A 2 14.30 -8.33 -2.48
N ASN A 3 13.62 -7.67 -1.55
CA ASN A 3 12.84 -8.32 -0.50
C ASN A 3 11.50 -7.60 -0.30
N ILE A 4 10.45 -8.38 0.01
CA ILE A 4 9.13 -7.85 0.31
C ILE A 4 8.85 -8.09 1.80
N LYS A 5 8.36 -7.06 2.49
CA LYS A 5 7.99 -7.14 3.91
C LYS A 5 6.55 -6.71 4.10
N GLN A 6 5.77 -7.51 4.83
CA GLN A 6 4.46 -7.07 5.31
C GLN A 6 4.66 -6.05 6.43
N ILE A 7 3.85 -4.98 6.41
CA ILE A 7 3.98 -3.84 7.30
C ILE A 7 2.61 -3.39 7.84
N THR A 8 2.64 -2.51 8.83
CA THR A 8 1.43 -1.81 9.29
C THR A 8 1.06 -0.70 8.33
N ALA A 9 -0.21 -0.26 8.36
CA ALA A 9 -0.66 0.88 7.56
C ALA A 9 0.19 2.14 7.77
N LEU A 10 0.63 2.46 8.99
CA LEU A 10 1.40 3.68 9.24
C LEU A 10 2.76 3.69 8.50
N LYS A 11 3.37 2.52 8.31
CA LYS A 11 4.64 2.41 7.58
C LYS A 11 4.52 2.75 6.10
N THR A 12 3.30 2.79 5.54
CA THR A 12 3.06 3.20 4.16
C THR A 12 3.26 4.71 3.92
N PHE A 13 3.26 5.52 4.99
CA PHE A 13 3.18 6.98 4.85
C PHE A 13 4.42 7.61 4.18
N PRO A 14 5.66 7.16 4.45
CA PRO A 14 6.85 7.64 3.75
C PRO A 14 6.81 7.45 2.23
N VAL A 15 6.05 6.46 1.72
CA VAL A 15 5.87 6.27 0.27
C VAL A 15 4.63 7.03 -0.23
N ARG A 16 3.49 6.90 0.46
CA ARG A 16 2.23 7.52 0.05
C ARG A 16 2.28 9.03 0.01
N HIS A 17 2.95 9.65 0.98
CA HIS A 17 3.00 11.10 1.09
C HIS A 17 3.66 11.75 -0.13
N PRO A 18 4.92 11.42 -0.47
CA PRO A 18 5.56 11.98 -1.65
C PRO A 18 4.93 11.52 -2.98
N VAL A 19 4.36 10.30 -3.07
CA VAL A 19 3.89 9.76 -4.35
C VAL A 19 2.40 10.01 -4.62
N LEU A 20 1.51 9.68 -3.68
CA LEU A 20 0.06 9.76 -3.87
C LEU A 20 -0.55 11.05 -3.33
N ARG A 21 0.18 11.77 -2.47
CA ARG A 21 -0.32 12.88 -1.65
C ARG A 21 0.63 14.09 -1.62
N ALA A 22 1.48 14.29 -2.63
CA ALA A 22 2.60 15.23 -2.67
C ALA A 22 2.30 16.73 -2.36
N LYS A 23 1.04 17.09 -2.15
CA LYS A 23 0.56 18.46 -1.87
C LYS A 23 -0.56 18.50 -0.83
N LYS A 24 -0.72 17.42 -0.08
CA LYS A 24 -1.76 17.27 0.94
C LYS A 24 -1.11 17.03 2.30
N PRO A 25 -1.80 17.33 3.40
CA PRO A 25 -1.30 17.02 4.74
C PRO A 25 -1.00 15.52 4.90
N ILE A 26 -0.05 15.17 5.77
CA ILE A 26 0.34 13.78 6.04
C ILE A 26 -0.83 12.94 6.54
N GLU A 27 -1.79 13.56 7.23
CA GLU A 27 -3.02 12.95 7.72
C GLU A 27 -3.89 12.43 6.56
N SER A 28 -3.73 12.96 5.34
CA SER A 28 -4.44 12.47 4.15
C SER A 28 -3.89 11.14 3.60
N CYS A 29 -2.81 10.61 4.18
CA CYS A 29 -2.29 9.26 3.91
C CYS A 29 -3.07 8.15 4.62
N HIS A 30 -3.93 8.51 5.59
CA HIS A 30 -4.94 7.59 6.12
C HIS A 30 -6.02 7.34 5.06
N PHE A 31 -6.39 6.09 4.88
CA PHE A 31 -7.49 5.72 4.00
C PHE A 31 -8.44 4.74 4.70
N ASP A 32 -9.72 4.79 4.32
CA ASP A 32 -10.86 4.18 5.02
C ASP A 32 -10.75 2.69 5.38
N ARG A 33 -9.91 1.92 4.69
CA ARG A 33 -9.78 0.46 4.90
C ARG A 33 -8.42 0.02 5.44
N ASP A 34 -7.50 0.95 5.66
CA ASP A 34 -6.20 0.63 6.27
C ASP A 34 -6.30 -0.04 7.66
N PRO A 35 -7.29 0.27 8.52
CA PRO A 35 -7.40 -0.37 9.83
C PRO A 35 -7.99 -1.79 9.80
N LEU A 36 -8.52 -2.26 8.67
CA LEU A 36 -9.14 -3.59 8.61
C LEU A 36 -8.08 -4.67 8.75
N GLU A 37 -8.34 -5.68 9.58
CA GLU A 37 -7.43 -6.82 9.77
C GLU A 37 -7.22 -7.63 8.48
N THR A 38 -8.17 -7.56 7.55
CA THR A 38 -8.08 -8.19 6.23
C THR A 38 -7.29 -7.37 5.21
N THR A 39 -6.87 -6.15 5.56
CA THR A 39 -6.03 -5.32 4.70
C THR A 39 -4.56 -5.71 4.90
N VAL A 40 -3.88 -5.95 3.78
CA VAL A 40 -2.46 -6.31 3.74
C VAL A 40 -1.69 -5.16 3.10
N HIS A 41 -0.66 -4.69 3.80
CA HIS A 41 0.28 -3.70 3.30
C HIS A 41 1.66 -4.35 3.19
N SER A 42 2.32 -4.12 2.06
CA SER A 42 3.67 -4.64 1.83
C SER A 42 4.56 -3.57 1.21
N GLU A 43 5.83 -3.59 1.59
CA GLU A 43 6.87 -2.75 1.03
C GLU A 43 7.88 -3.59 0.25
N LEU A 44 8.41 -2.99 -0.82
CA LEU A 44 9.54 -3.53 -1.57
C LEU A 44 10.82 -2.83 -1.13
N TYR A 45 11.81 -3.62 -0.75
CA TYR A 45 13.16 -3.17 -0.44
C TYR A 45 14.15 -3.72 -1.46
N ASP A 46 15.19 -2.95 -1.76
CA ASP A 46 16.44 -3.48 -2.33
C ASP A 46 17.59 -3.19 -1.38
N SER A 47 18.09 -4.25 -0.74
CA SER A 47 18.93 -4.14 0.46
C SER A 47 18.20 -3.34 1.54
N ASP A 48 18.70 -2.17 1.94
CA ASP A 48 18.05 -1.31 2.96
C ASP A 48 17.23 -0.17 2.34
N ASN A 49 17.20 -0.06 1.00
CA ASN A 49 16.49 1.01 0.32
C ASN A 49 15.02 0.63 0.11
N LEU A 50 14.12 1.40 0.72
CA LEU A 50 12.69 1.32 0.43
C LEU A 50 12.43 1.82 -0.99
N LEU A 51 11.81 0.98 -1.83
CA LEU A 51 11.53 1.30 -3.22
C LEU A 51 10.08 1.65 -3.46
N GLY A 52 9.17 1.11 -2.66
CA GLY A 52 7.74 1.32 -2.89
C GLY A 52 6.88 0.45 -2.01
N GLU A 53 5.58 0.58 -2.22
CA GLU A 53 4.56 -0.13 -1.46
C GLU A 53 3.42 -0.64 -2.34
N VAL A 54 2.70 -1.61 -1.80
CA VAL A 54 1.40 -2.04 -2.29
C VAL A 54 0.45 -2.32 -1.14
N SER A 55 -0.82 -1.97 -1.31
CA SER A 55 -1.90 -2.32 -0.36
C SER A 55 -3.02 -3.07 -1.05
N PHE A 56 -3.44 -4.17 -0.44
CA PHE A 56 -4.56 -5.02 -0.84
C PHE A 56 -5.61 -5.02 0.26
N PHE A 57 -6.88 -5.01 -0.10
CA PHE A 57 -7.96 -5.16 0.88
C PHE A 57 -9.07 -6.03 0.30
N GLU A 58 -9.78 -6.72 1.18
CA GLU A 58 -10.89 -7.58 0.77
C GLU A 58 -12.03 -6.73 0.19
N ALA A 59 -12.44 -7.07 -1.02
CA ALA A 59 -13.48 -6.36 -1.75
C ALA A 59 -14.12 -7.28 -2.78
N LYS A 60 -15.42 -7.53 -2.61
CA LYS A 60 -16.21 -8.30 -3.58
C LYS A 60 -16.53 -7.44 -4.80
N ASN A 61 -16.33 -8.00 -5.97
CA ASN A 61 -16.77 -7.44 -7.24
C ASN A 61 -17.71 -8.46 -7.93
N ASN A 62 -18.92 -8.01 -8.24
CA ASN A 62 -19.99 -8.84 -8.82
C ASN A 62 -19.68 -9.38 -10.23
N SER A 63 -18.64 -8.85 -10.89
CA SER A 63 -18.14 -9.38 -12.17
C SER A 63 -17.35 -10.67 -12.02
N PHE A 64 -16.98 -11.08 -10.81
CA PHE A 64 -16.22 -12.31 -10.56
C PHE A 64 -17.01 -13.29 -9.69
N ILE A 65 -16.93 -14.58 -10.06
CA ILE A 65 -17.63 -15.68 -9.38
C ILE A 65 -16.92 -16.19 -8.11
N ILE A 66 -15.67 -15.77 -7.90
CA ILE A 66 -14.86 -16.22 -6.77
C ILE A 66 -15.32 -15.49 -5.51
N GLU A 67 -15.56 -16.19 -4.40
CA GLU A 67 -16.05 -15.56 -3.17
C GLU A 67 -14.98 -14.70 -2.46
N LYS A 68 -13.76 -15.22 -2.31
CA LYS A 68 -12.66 -14.49 -1.65
C LYS A 68 -11.89 -13.65 -2.67
N GLN A 69 -12.08 -12.34 -2.62
CA GLN A 69 -11.52 -11.39 -3.58
C GLN A 69 -10.78 -10.26 -2.88
N PHE A 70 -9.67 -9.84 -3.48
CA PHE A 70 -8.88 -8.70 -3.00
C PHE A 70 -8.73 -7.66 -4.09
N GLN A 71 -8.92 -6.40 -3.71
CA GLN A 71 -8.66 -5.26 -4.58
C GLN A 71 -7.30 -4.65 -4.26
N ILE A 72 -6.52 -4.41 -5.30
CA ILE A 72 -5.33 -3.56 -5.25
C ILE A 72 -5.79 -2.10 -5.34
N ARG A 73 -5.32 -1.23 -4.45
CA ARG A 73 -5.67 0.20 -4.49
C ARG A 73 -4.49 1.12 -4.70
N LYS A 74 -3.47 0.92 -3.88
CA LYS A 74 -2.34 1.85 -3.75
C LYS A 74 -1.12 1.06 -4.13
N ILE A 75 -0.60 1.38 -5.30
CA ILE A 75 0.72 0.97 -5.72
C ILE A 75 1.49 2.26 -5.86
N SER A 76 2.66 2.33 -5.26
CA SER A 76 3.51 3.52 -5.33
C SER A 76 4.95 3.10 -5.31
N VAL A 77 5.74 3.70 -6.19
CA VAL A 77 7.18 3.50 -6.30
C VAL A 77 7.82 4.86 -6.09
N LEU A 78 8.78 4.93 -5.19
CA LEU A 78 9.57 6.14 -4.98
C LEU A 78 10.41 6.39 -6.24
N GLU A 79 10.48 7.66 -6.65
CA GLU A 79 11.48 8.04 -7.65
C GLU A 79 12.87 7.75 -7.08
N GLN A 80 13.64 6.93 -7.80
CA GLN A 80 15.05 6.73 -7.49
C GLN A 80 15.82 7.93 -8.07
N HIS A 81 16.54 8.65 -7.22
CA HIS A 81 17.53 9.64 -7.65
C HIS A 81 18.89 8.97 -7.86
#